data_AF-G2FQX5-F1
#
_entry.id   AF-G2FQX5-F1
#
_cell.length_a   1.000
_cell.length_b   1.000
_cell.length_c   1.000
_cell.angle_alpha   90.00
_cell.angle_beta   90.00
_cell.angle_gamma   90.00
#
_symmetry.space_group_name_H-M   'P 1'
#
loop_
_entity.id
_entity.type
_entity.pdbx_description
1 polymer ?
#
loop_
_entity_poly.entity_id
_entity_poly.type
_entity_poly.pdbx_seq_one_letter_code
_entity_poly.pdbx_strand_id
1 'polypeptide(L)' 'MRKSSGSLVCVPVHAGVIVDMKTLKSILEQAELTINELIELL' A
#
# COMPACT_ATOMS: atom_id res chain seq x y z
N MET A 1 22.37 -6.14 12.65
CA MET A 1 21.43 -5.27 11.89
C MET A 1 20.03 -5.76 12.20
N ARG A 2 19.15 -4.94 12.78
CA ARG A 2 17.76 -5.34 13.06
C ARG A 2 17.06 -5.49 11.71
N LYS A 3 16.76 -6.72 11.33
CA LYS A 3 15.95 -7.02 10.14
C LYS A 3 14.53 -6.58 10.52
N SER A 4 14.09 -5.43 10.04
CA SER A 4 12.70 -5.02 10.18
C SER A 4 11.86 -6.07 9.48
N SER A 5 11.21 -6.93 10.23
CA SER A 5 10.29 -7.97 9.75
C SER A 5 8.97 -7.37 9.26
N GLY A 6 9.02 -6.19 8.63
CA GLY A 6 7.86 -5.50 8.10
C GLY A 6 7.76 -5.74 6.60
N SER A 7 6.55 -5.96 6.10
CA SER A 7 6.29 -5.98 4.67
C SER A 7 6.70 -4.63 4.06
N LEU A 8 7.52 -4.67 3.01
CA LEU A 8 7.94 -3.48 2.25
C LEU A 8 7.20 -3.49 0.92
N VAL A 9 6.42 -2.44 0.66
CA VAL A 9 5.60 -2.33 -0.55
C VAL A 9 5.99 -1.07 -1.33
N CYS A 10 6.16 -1.21 -2.64
CA CYS A 10 6.41 -0.08 -3.53
C CYS A 10 5.09 0.55 -3.98
N VAL A 11 4.93 1.85 -3.75
CA VAL A 11 3.74 2.61 -4.16
C VAL A 11 4.14 3.63 -5.23
N PRO A 12 3.48 3.64 -6.40
CA PRO A 12 3.74 4.65 -7.42
C PRO A 12 3.17 6.00 -6.97
N VAL A 13 4.05 6.99 -6.74
CA VAL A 13 3.69 8.34 -6.29
C VAL A 13 3.90 9.37 -7.39
N HIS A 14 3.10 9.29 -8.46
CA HIS A 14 3.09 10.33 -9.50
C HIS A 14 2.14 11.47 -9.07
N ALA A 15 2.62 12.71 -9.09
CA ALA A 15 1.84 13.86 -8.62
C ALA A 15 0.56 14.06 -9.44
N GLY A 16 -0.59 14.04 -8.76
CA GLY A 16 -1.91 14.37 -9.32
C GLY A 16 -2.67 13.22 -9.98
N VAL A 17 -2.18 11.98 -9.90
CA VAL A 17 -2.84 10.82 -10.51
C VAL A 17 -3.50 9.96 -9.44
N ILE A 18 -4.76 9.59 -9.66
CA ILE A 18 -5.48 8.61 -8.85
C ILE A 18 -4.91 7.22 -9.18
N VAL A 19 -4.47 6.49 -8.16
CA VAL A 19 -4.03 5.09 -8.32
C VAL A 19 -5.20 4.26 -8.82
N ASP A 20 -5.01 3.53 -9.91
CA ASP A 20 -6.06 2.68 -10.46
C ASP A 20 -6.39 1.52 -9.49
N MET A 21 -7.61 1.00 -9.59
CA MET A 21 -8.11 -0.04 -8.67
C MET A 21 -7.27 -1.32 -8.66
N LYS A 22 -6.66 -1.69 -9.79
CA LYS A 22 -5.85 -2.91 -9.88
C LYS A 22 -4.54 -2.72 -9.12
N THR A 23 -3.90 -1.57 -9.31
CA THR A 23 -2.68 -1.21 -8.59
C THR A 23 -2.93 -1.06 -7.09
N LEU A 24 -4.03 -0.39 -6.69
CA LEU A 24 -4.42 -0.27 -5.29
C LEU A 24 -4.61 -1.64 -4.64
N LYS A 25 -5.33 -2.55 -5.30
CA LYS A 25 -5.53 -3.91 -4.80
C LYS A 25 -4.21 -4.66 -4.64
N SER A 26 -3.31 -4.55 -5.61
CA SER A 26 -2.00 -5.19 -5.55
C SER A 26 -1.12 -4.66 -4.41
N ILE A 27 -1.21 -3.36 -4.10
CA ILE A 27 -0.51 -2.75 -2.96
C ILE A 27 -1.07 -3.28 -1.64
N LEU A 28 -2.40 -3.32 -1.49
CA LEU A 28 -3.08 -3.80 -0.29
C LEU A 28 -2.78 -5.29 -0.03
N GLU A 29 -2.78 -6.12 -1.07
CA GLU A 29 -2.42 -7.55 -0.97
C GLU A 29 -0.96 -7.74 -0.51
N GLN A 30 -0.02 -6.96 -1.05
CA GLN A 30 1.39 -7.03 -0.63
C GLN A 30 1.61 -6.49 0.79
N ALA A 31 0.81 -5.50 1.20
CA ALA A 31 0.87 -4.91 2.52
C ALA A 31 0.13 -5.73 3.58
N GLU A 32 -0.59 -6.78 3.18
CA GLU A 32 -1.50 -7.56 4.03
C GLU A 32 -2.52 -6.66 4.75
N LEU A 33 -3.02 -5.63 4.06
CA LEU A 33 -3.96 -4.64 4.57
C LEU A 33 -5.31 -4.74 3.86
N THR A 34 -6.39 -4.52 4.61
CA THR A 34 -7.72 -4.33 4.06
C THR A 34 -7.96 -2.87 3.66
N ILE A 35 -8.99 -2.64 2.83
CA ILE A 35 -9.38 -1.28 2.45
C ILE A 35 -9.85 -0.45 3.66
N ASN A 36 -10.48 -1.08 4.66
CA ASN A 36 -10.96 -0.39 5.85
C ASN A 36 -9.78 0.08 6.72
N GLU A 37 -8.79 -0.78 6.94
CA GLU A 37 -7.57 -0.41 7.65
C GLU A 37 -6.82 0.72 6.94
N LEU A 38 -6.81 0.73 5.59
CA LEU A 38 -6.25 1.87 4.85
C LEU A 38 -7.02 3.16 5.13
N ILE A 39 -8.36 3.13 5.15
CA ILE A 39 -9.20 4.31 5.41
C ILE A 39 -8.96 4.86 6.82
N GLU A 40 -8.72 3.99 7.80
CA GLU A 40 -8.41 4.41 9.18
C GLU A 40 -7.04 5.09 9.32
N LEU A 41 -6.15 4.96 8.33
CA LEU A 41 -4.80 5.56 8.31
C LEU A 41 -4.72 6.91 7.58
N LEU A 42 -5.81 7.36 6.95
CA LEU A 42 -5.92 8.64 6.22
C LEU A 42 -6.50 9.75 7.09
#